data_AF-A0A0G1XE25-F1
#
_entry.id   AF-A0A0G1XE25-F1
#
_cell.length_a   1.000
_cell.length_b   1.000
_cell.length_c   1.000
_cell.angle_alpha   90.00
_cell.angle_beta   90.00
_cell.angle_gamma   90.00
#
_symmetry.space_group_name_H-M   'P 1'
#
loop_
_entity.id
_entity.type
_entity.pdbx_description
1 polymer ?
#
loop_
_entity_poly.entity_id
_entity_poly.type
_entity_poly.pdbx_seq_one_letter_code
_entity_poly.pdbx_strand_id
1 'polypeptide(L)'
;MPYAAKNNIGLIARVPLDEGGLTGKFTTSTQFSDGDFRRQYFNPDHLAQLVSRTNALKKLLGNEAQDLVELSLRYLLSWDAVSTVIPGMRKVSYVKSNTSVSDGRKLSAKLLAELKNHAWERNFYSGLDPALKDYNFVEL
;
A
#
# COMPACT_ATOMS: atom_id res chain seq x y z
N MET A 1 -10.24 -9.30 8.48
CA MET A 1 -11.55 -8.80 7.98
C MET A 1 -12.68 -9.81 8.28
N PRO A 2 -12.99 -10.11 9.56
CA PRO A 2 -13.84 -11.25 9.90
C PRO A 2 -15.32 -11.05 9.57
N TYR A 3 -15.83 -9.82 9.70
CA TYR A 3 -17.24 -9.51 9.45
C TYR A 3 -17.64 -9.78 7.99
N ALA A 4 -16.83 -9.30 7.03
CA ALA A 4 -17.11 -9.48 5.60
C ALA A 4 -17.12 -10.96 5.22
N ALA A 5 -16.14 -11.73 5.70
CA ALA A 5 -16.06 -13.18 5.49
C ALA A 5 -17.27 -13.92 6.07
N LYS A 6 -17.69 -13.59 7.30
CA LYS A 6 -18.85 -14.23 7.96
C LYS A 6 -20.16 -13.99 7.21
N ASN A 7 -20.30 -12.86 6.52
CA ASN A 7 -21.54 -12.44 5.88
C ASN A 7 -21.51 -12.58 4.34
N ASN A 8 -20.51 -13.25 3.77
CA ASN A 8 -20.35 -13.39 2.31
C ASN A 8 -20.36 -12.04 1.57
N ILE A 9 -19.66 -11.05 2.12
CA ILE A 9 -19.54 -9.70 1.54
C ILE A 9 -18.19 -9.59 0.83
N GLY A 10 -18.22 -9.24 -0.45
CA GLY A 10 -17.01 -8.95 -1.21
C GLY A 10 -16.41 -7.58 -0.87
N LEU A 11 -15.09 -7.50 -0.78
CA LEU A 11 -14.38 -6.25 -0.52
C LEU A 11 -13.64 -5.75 -1.77
N ILE A 12 -13.80 -4.45 -2.05
CA ILE A 12 -13.09 -3.73 -3.11
C ILE A 12 -12.03 -2.84 -2.46
N ALA A 13 -10.75 -3.17 -2.65
CA ALA A 13 -9.65 -2.37 -2.12
C ALA A 13 -9.37 -1.15 -3.01
N ARG A 14 -9.69 0.04 -2.49
CA ARG A 14 -9.43 1.34 -3.14
C ARG A 14 -8.12 1.97 -2.68
N VAL A 15 -7.59 2.88 -3.50
CA VAL A 15 -6.33 3.59 -3.26
C VAL A 15 -5.16 2.63 -2.94
N PRO A 16 -5.00 1.52 -3.69
CA PRO A 16 -3.99 0.49 -3.36
C PRO A 16 -2.55 0.99 -3.51
N LEU A 17 -2.34 2.11 -4.20
CA LEU A 17 -1.02 2.69 -4.44
C LEU A 17 -0.78 3.99 -3.66
N ASP A 18 -1.64 4.29 -2.67
CA ASP A 18 -1.48 5.45 -1.79
C ASP A 18 -1.30 6.76 -2.57
N GLU A 19 -2.23 7.08 -3.47
CA GLU A 19 -2.13 8.29 -4.32
C GLU A 19 -0.83 8.41 -5.16
N GLY A 20 -0.11 7.30 -5.32
CA GLY A 20 1.19 7.21 -5.99
C GLY A 20 2.36 6.91 -5.05
N GLY A 21 2.19 7.02 -3.74
CA GLY A 21 3.26 6.84 -2.75
C GLY A 21 3.90 5.45 -2.78
N LEU A 22 3.10 4.41 -3.01
CA LEU A 22 3.60 3.03 -3.12
C LEU A 22 4.10 2.67 -4.53
N THR A 23 4.26 3.64 -5.43
CA THR A 23 4.92 3.38 -6.73
C THR A 23 6.44 3.33 -6.62
N GLY A 24 7.00 3.82 -5.51
CA GLY A 24 8.45 3.93 -5.30
C GLY A 24 9.14 5.02 -6.11
N LYS A 25 8.37 5.86 -6.82
CA LYS A 25 8.87 6.91 -7.72
C LYS A 25 9.04 8.27 -7.06
N PHE A 26 8.37 8.52 -5.93
CA PHE A 26 8.54 9.77 -5.20
C PHE A 26 9.91 9.81 -4.51
N THR A 27 10.46 11.01 -4.47
CA THR A 27 11.71 11.41 -3.82
C THR A 27 11.41 12.55 -2.86
N THR A 28 12.31 12.88 -1.94
CA THR A 28 12.18 14.06 -1.06
C THR A 28 12.14 15.39 -1.82
N SER A 29 12.51 15.39 -3.11
CA SER A 29 12.46 16.54 -4.01
C SER A 29 11.24 16.55 -4.93
N THR A 30 10.34 15.57 -4.82
CA THR A 30 9.13 15.52 -5.66
C THR A 30 8.24 16.73 -5.39
N GLN A 31 7.83 17.39 -6.47
CA GLN A 31 6.94 18.54 -6.45
C GLN A 31 5.65 18.20 -7.20
N PHE A 32 4.53 18.74 -6.70
CA PHE A 32 3.22 18.61 -7.33
C PHE A 32 2.76 19.98 -7.82
N SER A 33 2.03 19.99 -8.93
CA SER A 33 1.49 21.23 -9.52
C SER A 33 0.54 21.96 -8.57
N ASP A 34 0.41 23.27 -8.75
CA ASP A 34 -0.58 24.06 -8.01
C ASP A 34 -2.00 23.52 -8.25
N GLY A 35 -2.78 23.41 -7.17
CA GLY A 35 -4.12 22.82 -7.19
C GLY A 35 -4.16 21.29 -7.06
N ASP A 36 -3.02 20.58 -7.11
CA ASP A 36 -2.97 19.15 -6.84
C ASP A 36 -3.03 18.88 -5.32
N PHE A 37 -4.06 18.15 -4.87
CA PHE A 37 -4.21 17.80 -3.45
C PHE A 37 -3.00 17.07 -2.87
N ARG A 38 -2.25 16.35 -3.72
CA ARG A 38 -1.02 15.64 -3.33
C ARG A 38 0.06 16.57 -2.81
N ARG A 39 0.02 17.85 -3.18
CA ARG A 39 0.92 18.87 -2.62
C ARG A 39 0.77 19.03 -1.11
N GLN A 40 -0.46 18.96 -0.59
CA GLN A 40 -0.71 18.96 0.85
C GLN A 40 -0.53 17.56 1.46
N TYR A 41 -1.02 16.53 0.77
CA TYR A 41 -0.96 15.15 1.26
C TYR A 41 0.47 14.63 1.42
N PHE A 42 1.35 14.97 0.48
CA PHE A 42 2.78 14.70 0.48
C PHE A 42 3.58 16.01 0.63
N ASN A 43 3.31 16.75 1.70
CA ASN A 43 4.16 17.86 2.12
C ASN A 43 5.60 17.36 2.41
N PRO A 44 6.60 18.25 2.55
CA PRO A 44 8.00 17.84 2.72
C PRO A 44 8.25 16.80 3.83
N ASP A 45 7.59 16.95 4.98
CA ASP A 45 7.75 16.03 6.12
C ASP A 45 7.14 14.66 5.82
N HIS A 46 5.93 14.63 5.25
CA HIS A 46 5.25 13.39 4.86
C HIS A 46 6.01 12.66 3.76
N LEU A 47 6.57 13.41 2.81
CA LEU A 47 7.36 12.89 1.70
C LEU A 47 8.66 12.25 2.21
N ALA A 48 9.33 12.87 3.18
CA ALA A 48 10.51 12.29 3.82
C ALA A 48 10.20 10.95 4.53
N GLN A 49 9.09 10.89 5.28
CA GLN A 49 8.65 9.66 5.94
C GLN A 49 8.27 8.57 4.93
N LEU A 50 7.49 8.91 3.90
CA LEU A 50 7.11 8.01 2.82
C LEU A 50 8.36 7.44 2.13
N VAL A 51 9.32 8.29 1.75
CA VAL A 51 10.53 7.87 1.03
C VAL A 51 11.36 6.92 1.90
N SER A 52 11.55 7.24 3.19
CA SER A 52 12.25 6.36 4.13
C SER A 52 11.60 4.97 4.19
N ARG A 53 10.27 4.92 4.36
CA ARG A 53 9.52 3.66 4.49
C ARG A 53 9.45 2.86 3.19
N THR A 54 9.23 3.52 2.06
CA THR A 54 9.24 2.86 0.74
C THR A 54 10.64 2.35 0.38
N ASN A 55 11.71 3.03 0.80
CA ASN A 55 13.07 2.51 0.67
C ASN A 55 13.31 1.29 1.56
N ALA A 56 12.73 1.23 2.76
CA ALA A 56 12.77 0.03 3.58
C ALA A 56 12.01 -1.14 2.91
N LEU A 57 10.81 -0.89 2.37
CA LEU A 57 10.03 -1.90 1.63
C LEU A 57 10.76 -2.40 0.37
N LYS A 58 11.49 -1.52 -0.33
CA LYS A 58 12.29 -1.91 -1.51
C LYS A 58 13.33 -3.00 -1.19
N LYS A 59 13.79 -3.10 0.07
CA LYS A 59 14.72 -4.16 0.51
C LYS A 59 14.07 -5.55 0.57
N LEU A 60 12.74 -5.62 0.57
CA LEU A 60 11.97 -6.87 0.57
C LEU A 60 11.60 -7.37 -0.83
N LEU A 61 11.92 -6.59 -1.87
CA LEU A 61 11.62 -6.98 -3.26
C LEU A 61 12.48 -8.16 -3.69
N GLY A 62 11.95 -8.96 -4.60
CA GLY A 62 12.58 -10.18 -5.07
C GLY A 62 11.63 -11.01 -5.93
N ASN A 63 11.77 -12.33 -5.91
CA ASN A 63 11.02 -13.22 -6.80
C ASN A 63 9.50 -13.16 -6.61
N GLU A 64 9.02 -12.79 -5.42
CA GLU A 64 7.59 -12.70 -5.12
C GLU A 64 6.94 -11.41 -5.62
N ALA A 65 7.71 -10.32 -5.68
CA ALA A 65 7.29 -9.02 -6.21
C ALA A 65 8.52 -8.23 -6.69
N GLN A 66 8.52 -7.83 -7.95
CA GLN A 66 9.68 -7.18 -8.59
C GLN A 66 9.77 -5.68 -8.27
N ASP A 67 8.64 -5.04 -7.99
CA ASP A 67 8.57 -3.63 -7.62
C ASP A 67 7.50 -3.38 -6.54
N LEU A 68 7.44 -2.14 -6.03
CA LEU A 68 6.48 -1.78 -4.97
C LEU A 68 5.02 -1.78 -5.46
N VAL A 69 4.77 -1.61 -6.76
CA VAL A 69 3.41 -1.67 -7.31
C VAL A 69 2.92 -3.11 -7.25
N GLU A 70 3.72 -4.07 -7.75
CA GLU A 70 3.41 -5.49 -7.65
C GLU A 70 3.28 -5.94 -6.20
N LEU A 71 4.20 -5.51 -5.32
CA LEU A 71 4.15 -5.84 -3.90
C LEU A 71 2.84 -5.37 -3.25
N SER A 72 2.43 -4.13 -3.51
CA SER A 72 1.20 -3.57 -2.94
C SER A 72 -0.06 -4.30 -3.43
N LEU A 73 -0.15 -4.54 -4.74
CA LEU A 73 -1.31 -5.23 -5.31
C LEU A 73 -1.40 -6.68 -4.87
N ARG A 74 -0.26 -7.41 -4.86
CA ARG A 74 -0.22 -8.79 -4.37
C ARG A 74 -0.49 -8.90 -2.88
N TYR A 75 -0.03 -7.94 -2.09
CA TYR A 75 -0.34 -7.88 -0.67
C TYR A 75 -1.85 -7.84 -0.44
N LEU A 76 -2.56 -6.95 -1.14
CA LEU A 76 -4.02 -6.83 -1.04
C LEU A 76 -4.73 -8.11 -1.52
N LEU A 77 -4.30 -8.68 -2.64
CA LEU A 77 -4.88 -9.92 -3.19
C LEU A 77 -4.50 -11.19 -2.42
N SER A 78 -3.56 -11.11 -1.47
CA SER A 78 -3.21 -12.24 -0.60
C SER A 78 -4.25 -12.50 0.49
N TRP A 79 -5.18 -11.57 0.71
CA TRP A 79 -6.25 -11.71 1.70
C TRP A 79 -7.53 -12.23 1.06
N ASP A 80 -8.01 -13.39 1.51
CA ASP A 80 -9.21 -14.06 0.95
C ASP A 80 -10.48 -13.19 0.99
N ALA A 81 -10.56 -12.25 1.94
CA ALA A 81 -11.67 -11.33 2.04
C ALA A 81 -11.68 -10.23 0.95
N VAL A 82 -10.54 -9.98 0.28
CA VAL A 82 -10.43 -8.99 -0.79
C VAL A 82 -10.84 -9.63 -2.10
N SER A 83 -11.96 -9.17 -2.65
CA SER A 83 -12.50 -9.70 -3.91
C SER A 83 -11.83 -9.07 -5.12
N THR A 84 -11.46 -7.79 -5.04
CA THR A 84 -10.75 -7.10 -6.12
C THR A 84 -10.03 -5.86 -5.61
N VAL A 85 -9.06 -5.40 -6.40
CA VAL A 85 -8.25 -4.21 -6.15
C VAL A 85 -8.39 -3.28 -7.35
N ILE A 86 -8.59 -1.98 -7.11
CA ILE A 86 -8.85 -0.99 -8.17
C ILE A 86 -7.72 0.05 -8.29
N PRO A 87 -6.54 -0.31 -8.85
CA PRO A 87 -5.46 0.64 -9.04
C PRO A 87 -5.77 1.63 -10.17
N GLY A 88 -5.40 2.90 -9.96
CA GLY A 88 -5.49 3.93 -11.00
C GLY A 88 -4.51 3.67 -12.15
N MET A 89 -4.94 3.92 -13.38
CA MET A 89 -4.13 3.72 -14.59
C MET A 89 -4.47 4.78 -15.65
N ARG A 90 -3.44 5.42 -16.22
CA ARG A 90 -3.56 6.41 -17.31
C ARG A 90 -2.72 6.05 -18.55
N LYS A 91 -2.00 4.93 -18.51
CA LYS A 91 -1.14 4.43 -19.59
C LYS A 91 -1.39 2.95 -19.77
N VAL A 92 -1.40 2.48 -21.03
CA VAL A 92 -1.58 1.06 -21.36
C VAL A 92 -0.55 0.16 -20.66
N SER A 93 0.68 0.63 -20.49
CA SER A 93 1.71 -0.12 -19.74
C SER A 93 1.32 -0.35 -18.28
N TYR A 94 0.63 0.60 -17.63
CA TYR A 94 0.14 0.43 -16.27
C TYR A 94 -1.05 -0.51 -16.22
N VAL A 95 -1.92 -0.52 -17.24
CA VAL A 95 -2.97 -1.54 -17.36
C VAL A 95 -2.31 -2.92 -17.34
N LYS A 96 -1.36 -3.17 -18.24
CA LYS A 96 -0.68 -4.47 -18.38
C LYS A 96 0.00 -4.90 -17.08
N SER A 97 0.79 -4.01 -16.48
CA SER A 97 1.53 -4.29 -15.24
C SER A 97 0.61 -4.46 -14.03
N ASN A 98 -0.48 -3.72 -13.93
CA ASN A 98 -1.43 -3.87 -12.82
C ASN A 98 -2.26 -5.14 -12.98
N THR A 99 -2.61 -5.55 -14.20
CA THR A 99 -3.39 -6.78 -14.44
C THR A 99 -2.54 -8.05 -14.33
N SER A 100 -1.22 -7.99 -14.54
CA SER A 100 -0.36 -9.18 -14.50
C SER A 100 -0.29 -9.83 -13.12
N VAL A 101 -0.67 -9.12 -12.05
CA VAL A 101 -0.75 -9.67 -10.69
C VAL A 101 -2.03 -10.48 -10.43
N SER A 102 -2.97 -10.51 -11.38
CA SER A 102 -4.20 -11.32 -11.31
C SER A 102 -3.97 -12.79 -11.72
N ASP A 103 -2.75 -13.30 -11.54
CA ASP A 103 -2.32 -14.65 -11.90
C ASP A 103 -2.62 -15.70 -10.82
N GLY A 104 -3.35 -15.32 -9.78
CA GLY A 104 -3.70 -16.18 -8.63
C GLY A 104 -2.56 -16.42 -7.65
N ARG A 105 -1.35 -15.90 -7.90
CA ARG A 105 -0.22 -16.05 -6.95
C ARG A 105 -0.34 -15.06 -5.79
N LYS A 106 -0.33 -15.60 -4.58
CA LYS A 106 -0.28 -14.83 -3.33
C LYS A 106 1.16 -14.68 -2.85
N LEU A 107 1.41 -13.70 -1.98
CA LEU A 107 2.67 -13.59 -1.25
C LEU A 107 2.79 -14.72 -0.23
N SER A 108 4.01 -15.16 0.03
CA SER A 108 4.32 -16.18 1.02
C SER A 108 3.99 -15.71 2.42
N ALA A 109 3.65 -16.67 3.30
CA ALA A 109 3.42 -16.36 4.72
C ALA A 109 4.63 -15.69 5.38
N LYS A 110 5.84 -16.02 4.92
CA LYS A 110 7.09 -15.40 5.38
C LYS A 110 7.14 -13.91 5.02
N LEU A 111 6.91 -13.57 3.75
CA LEU A 111 6.92 -12.17 3.31
C LEU A 111 5.77 -11.38 3.93
N LEU A 112 4.57 -11.98 4.05
CA LEU A 112 3.44 -11.37 4.76
C LEU A 112 3.75 -11.09 6.23
N ALA A 113 4.48 -11.98 6.91
CA ALA A 113 4.92 -11.76 8.28
C ALA A 113 5.94 -10.61 8.37
N GLU A 114 6.90 -10.57 7.45
CA GLU A 114 7.91 -9.49 7.41
C GLU A 114 7.28 -8.12 7.15
N LEU A 115 6.30 -8.04 6.24
CA LEU A 115 5.60 -6.79 5.91
C LEU A 115 4.89 -6.17 7.12
N LYS A 116 4.54 -6.95 8.15
CA LYS A 116 3.94 -6.42 9.39
C LYS A 116 4.89 -5.48 10.12
N ASN A 117 6.21 -5.69 10.01
CA ASN A 117 7.23 -4.82 10.61
C ASN A 117 7.30 -3.44 9.94
N HIS A 118 6.62 -3.27 8.79
CA HIS A 118 6.53 -2.01 8.05
C HIS A 118 5.17 -1.30 8.21
N ALA A 119 4.25 -1.88 9.00
CA ALA A 119 3.00 -1.23 9.34
C ALA A 119 3.30 0.04 10.15
N TRP A 120 2.58 1.11 9.86
CA TRP A 120 2.69 2.34 10.62
C TRP A 120 1.36 3.08 10.62
N GLU A 121 1.13 3.85 11.66
CA GLU A 121 -0.05 4.69 11.73
C GLU A 121 0.22 5.96 10.94
N ARG A 122 -0.20 5.96 9.68
CA ARG A 122 -0.17 7.17 8.86
C ARG A 122 -1.39 8.04 9.16
N ASN A 123 -1.39 8.62 10.35
CA ASN A 123 -2.45 9.51 10.81
C ASN A 123 -1.90 10.93 11.00
N PHE A 124 -2.28 11.81 10.07
CA PHE A 124 -1.88 13.22 10.11
C PHE A 124 -2.96 14.11 10.75
N TYR A 125 -3.97 13.50 11.37
CA TYR A 125 -5.01 14.18 12.14
C TYR A 125 -4.71 14.02 13.64
N SER A 126 -5.37 14.84 14.47
CA SER A 126 -5.16 14.80 15.93
C SER A 126 -5.74 13.53 16.55
N GLY A 127 -4.88 12.74 17.19
CA GLY A 127 -5.23 11.55 17.98
C GLY A 127 -4.99 10.25 17.21
N LEU A 128 -4.32 9.28 17.84
CA LEU A 128 -4.10 7.94 17.28
C LEU A 128 -5.43 7.18 17.16
N ASP A 129 -5.56 6.30 16.16
CA ASP A 129 -6.71 5.41 16.02
C ASP A 129 -6.79 4.50 17.26
N PRO A 130 -7.82 4.66 18.11
CA PRO A 130 -7.93 3.89 19.35
C PRO A 130 -8.02 2.38 19.10
N ALA A 131 -8.46 1.95 17.90
CA ALA A 131 -8.55 0.54 17.54
C ALA A 131 -7.17 -0.13 17.38
N LEU A 132 -6.09 0.64 17.19
CA LEU A 132 -4.74 0.07 17.06
C LEU A 132 -4.26 -0.66 18.32
N LYS A 133 -4.75 -0.25 19.49
CA LYS A 133 -4.49 -0.95 20.77
C LYS A 133 -4.99 -2.39 20.75
N ASP A 134 -6.13 -2.63 20.09
CA ASP A 134 -6.75 -3.96 20.02
C ASP A 134 -5.98 -4.92 19.09
N TYR A 135 -5.10 -4.38 18.24
CA TYR A 135 -4.27 -5.16 17.31
C TYR A 135 -2.83 -5.35 17.80
N ASN A 136 -2.51 -4.97 19.06
CA ASN A 136 -1.14 -4.90 19.58
C ASN A 136 -0.21 -4.12 18.64
N PHE A 137 -0.74 -3.12 17.94
CA PHE A 137 0.08 -2.27 17.09
C PHE A 137 0.95 -1.39 17.99
N VAL A 138 2.27 -1.51 17.81
CA VAL A 138 3.27 -0.66 18.45
C VAL A 138 3.95 0.09 17.32
N GLU A 139 3.86 1.42 17.33
CA GLU A 139 4.67 2.24 16.43
C GLU A 139 6.13 2.14 16.88
N LEU A 140 6.97 1.56 16.02
CA LEU A 140 8.41 1.38 16.24
C LEU A 140 9.20 2.66 15.93
#